data_AF-A0A349Q9D0-F1
#
_entry.id   AF-A0A349Q9D0-F1
#
_cell.length_a   1.000
_cell.length_b   1.000
_cell.length_c   1.000
_cell.angle_alpha   90.00
_cell.angle_beta   90.00
_cell.angle_gamma   90.00
#
_symmetry.space_group_name_H-M   'P 1'
#
loop_
_entity.id
_entity.type
_entity.pdbx_description
1 polymer ?
#
loop_
_entity_poly.entity_id
_entity_poly.type
_entity_poly.pdbx_seq_one_letter_code
_entity_poly.pdbx_strand_id
1 'polypeptide(L)'
;MIDITTGVVVPFFDDKNDERVYSIYNDGGHYIAVPRLKRSKKGVSTARELTATDIAFNSLFSHAVENGLEKRALAEYVEDEMTTLFPEITDMSGFVAEKIIRKYKNLYNRKKRFRRKAYLNKWNYFVTITYDDKKHDEESFRKKLRRCLSNLHTRRGWKYMGVFEHAPETHRLHFHALMYIPDGEMIGNVAELRDYSTAQGQMQITHSNTFFADSFGRNDFEKLNEQELRHGGTINYLLKYISKTGERIVYSRGIPTAICMKVKDKDIATSMEDYVTKYLLFDDVIKYERDIARYKTKQMTFIDIFCNPPKVA
;
A
#
# COMPACT_ATOMS: atom_id res chain seq x y z
N MET A 1 -19.94 19.96 42.41
CA MET A 1 -19.55 18.88 43.34
C MET A 1 -18.50 18.04 42.64
N ILE A 2 -17.30 18.00 43.20
CA ILE A 2 -16.13 17.31 42.65
C ILE A 2 -16.20 15.86 43.17
N ASP A 3 -16.23 14.89 42.27
CA ASP A 3 -15.98 13.48 42.62
C ASP A 3 -14.46 13.26 42.56
N ILE A 4 -13.87 12.95 43.72
CA ILE A 4 -12.41 12.99 43.97
C ILE A 4 -11.79 11.58 43.78
N THR A 5 -12.48 10.64 43.13
CA THR A 5 -12.08 9.22 43.20
C THR A 5 -11.45 8.62 41.94
N THR A 6 -11.45 9.28 40.78
CA THR A 6 -10.91 8.67 39.55
C THR A 6 -9.64 9.27 39.00
N GLY A 7 -9.19 10.47 39.42
CA GLY A 7 -7.94 11.06 38.90
C GLY A 7 -7.88 11.19 37.36
N VAL A 8 -9.00 10.95 36.67
CA VAL A 8 -9.16 11.15 35.24
C VAL A 8 -9.58 12.60 35.11
N VAL A 9 -8.60 13.45 34.82
CA VAL A 9 -8.89 14.74 34.20
C VAL A 9 -9.44 14.40 32.82
N VAL A 10 -10.77 14.28 32.72
CA VAL A 10 -11.47 14.48 31.45
C VAL A 10 -11.05 15.89 31.02
N PRO A 11 -10.29 16.06 29.92
CA PRO A 11 -9.95 17.39 29.48
C PRO A 11 -11.25 18.05 29.06
N PHE A 12 -11.79 18.87 29.96
CA PHE A 12 -12.88 19.79 29.68
C PHE A 12 -12.40 20.61 28.48
N PHE A 13 -13.16 20.50 27.39
CA PHE A 13 -12.87 21.13 26.11
C PHE A 13 -12.76 22.64 26.33
N ASP A 14 -11.53 23.16 26.32
CA ASP A 14 -11.31 24.59 26.35
C ASP A 14 -11.74 25.15 24.99
N ASP A 15 -12.84 25.87 25.04
CA ASP A 15 -13.58 26.48 23.95
C ASP A 15 -12.77 27.66 23.40
N LYS A 16 -11.84 27.36 22.50
CA LYS A 16 -11.31 28.31 21.54
C LYS A 16 -11.37 27.71 20.15
N ASN A 17 -12.35 28.23 19.41
CA ASN A 17 -12.68 28.08 18.01
C ASN A 17 -11.44 28.19 17.08
N ASP A 18 -10.61 27.17 17.07
CA ASP A 18 -9.55 26.92 16.10
C ASP A 18 -9.85 25.57 15.46
N GLU A 19 -10.47 25.58 14.28
CA GLU A 19 -10.82 24.37 13.53
C GLU A 19 -9.59 23.45 13.39
N ARG A 20 -9.51 22.42 14.24
CA ARG A 20 -8.36 21.52 14.31
C ARG A 20 -8.31 20.70 13.03
N VAL A 21 -7.15 20.70 12.38
CA VAL A 21 -6.92 19.92 11.16
C VAL A 21 -6.48 18.52 11.54
N TYR A 22 -7.19 17.52 11.04
CA TYR A 22 -6.89 16.12 11.26
C TYR A 22 -6.38 15.46 9.98
N SER A 23 -5.46 14.51 10.16
CA SER A 23 -5.08 13.54 9.13
C SER A 23 -5.96 12.31 9.30
N ILE A 24 -6.84 12.06 8.35
CA ILE A 24 -7.87 11.02 8.42
C ILE A 24 -7.52 9.86 7.49
N TYR A 25 -7.55 8.65 7.99
CA TYR A 25 -7.41 7.42 7.20
C TYR A 25 -8.53 6.43 7.55
N ASN A 26 -8.77 5.44 6.70
CA ASN A 26 -9.67 4.33 6.99
C ASN A 26 -8.84 3.09 7.35
N ASP A 27 -9.20 2.39 8.43
CA ASP A 27 -8.50 1.20 8.92
C ASP A 27 -9.08 -0.13 8.40
N GLY A 28 -10.20 -0.06 7.69
CA GLY A 28 -10.98 -1.19 7.17
C GLY A 28 -12.40 -1.25 7.75
N GLY A 29 -12.60 -0.68 8.94
CA GLY A 29 -13.91 -0.54 9.56
C GLY A 29 -14.35 0.91 9.66
N HIS A 30 -13.47 1.79 10.17
CA HIS A 30 -13.83 3.14 10.55
C HIS A 30 -12.86 4.20 10.05
N TYR A 31 -13.32 5.45 10.06
CA TYR A 31 -12.47 6.61 9.83
C TYR A 31 -11.78 7.03 11.13
N ILE A 32 -10.45 7.07 11.07
CA ILE A 32 -9.59 7.44 12.19
C ILE A 32 -8.92 8.78 11.89
N ALA A 33 -9.21 9.77 12.73
CA ALA A 33 -8.61 11.09 12.71
C ALA A 33 -7.42 11.18 13.67
N VAL A 34 -6.30 11.70 13.18
CA VAL A 34 -5.10 11.98 13.99
C VAL A 34 -4.81 13.47 13.93
N PRO A 35 -4.67 14.18 15.07
CA PRO A 35 -4.33 15.58 15.09
C PRO A 35 -3.09 15.87 14.27
N ARG A 36 -3.18 16.84 13.35
CA ARG A 36 -2.04 17.23 12.53
C ARG A 36 -1.19 18.24 13.30
N LEU A 37 -0.17 17.74 13.96
CA LEU A 37 0.87 18.59 14.55
C LEU A 37 1.66 19.31 13.45
N LYS A 38 2.07 20.56 13.69
CA LYS A 38 3.00 21.30 12.82
C LYS A 38 4.32 20.51 12.79
N ARG A 39 4.59 19.80 11.69
CA ARG A 39 5.83 19.05 11.52
C ARG A 39 7.00 20.01 11.34
N SER A 40 8.11 19.75 12.04
CA SER A 40 9.41 20.29 11.65
C SER A 40 9.77 19.79 10.24
N LYS A 41 10.45 20.63 9.46
CA LYS A 41 10.88 20.26 8.10
C LYS A 41 11.77 19.01 8.20
N LYS A 42 11.37 17.91 7.55
CA LYS A 42 12.27 16.78 7.36
C LYS A 42 13.41 17.24 6.46
N GLY A 43 14.64 17.00 6.89
CA GLY A 43 15.83 17.21 6.05
C GLY A 43 15.71 16.44 4.73
N VAL A 44 16.31 16.99 3.68
CA VAL A 44 16.41 16.32 2.38
C VAL A 44 17.29 15.08 2.58
N SER A 45 16.72 13.88 2.39
CA SER A 45 17.52 12.66 2.39
C SER A 45 18.15 12.49 1.03
N THR A 46 19.48 12.54 0.95
CA THR A 46 20.22 12.13 -0.25
C THR A 46 20.04 10.64 -0.49
N ALA A 47 20.10 10.22 -1.76
CA ALA A 47 20.14 8.80 -2.09
C ALA A 47 21.45 8.23 -1.52
N ARG A 48 21.34 7.37 -0.51
CA ARG A 48 22.48 6.68 0.08
C ARG A 48 22.93 5.58 -0.88
N GLU A 49 24.21 5.58 -1.25
CA GLU A 49 24.83 4.48 -1.99
C GLU A 49 24.86 3.21 -1.14
N LEU A 50 24.61 2.07 -1.80
CA LEU A 50 24.66 0.75 -1.17
C LEU A 50 26.13 0.36 -0.99
N THR A 51 26.52 0.08 0.25
CA THR A 51 27.85 -0.44 0.57
C THR A 51 27.95 -1.94 0.24
N ALA A 52 29.17 -2.47 0.16
CA ALA A 52 29.38 -3.92 -0.04
C ALA A 52 28.67 -4.76 1.04
N THR A 53 28.72 -4.32 2.29
CA THR A 53 28.02 -4.97 3.41
C THR A 53 26.50 -4.87 3.29
N ASP A 54 25.96 -3.77 2.75
CA ASP A 54 24.53 -3.66 2.44
C ASP A 54 24.12 -4.68 1.36
N ILE A 55 24.92 -4.86 0.32
CA ILE A 55 24.65 -5.79 -0.78
C ILE A 55 24.66 -7.23 -0.27
N ALA A 56 25.72 -7.62 0.45
CA ALA A 56 25.85 -8.95 1.04
C ALA A 56 24.69 -9.27 2.00
N PHE A 57 24.41 -8.36 2.95
CA PHE A 57 23.27 -8.50 3.86
C PHE A 57 21.94 -8.66 3.10
N ASN A 58 21.70 -7.85 2.07
CA ASN A 58 20.46 -7.93 1.31
C ASN A 58 20.31 -9.27 0.58
N SER A 59 21.40 -9.83 0.06
CA SER A 59 21.40 -11.13 -0.63
C SER A 59 21.14 -12.27 0.35
N LEU A 60 21.89 -12.34 1.46
CA LEU A 60 21.73 -13.35 2.51
C LEU A 60 20.33 -13.30 3.13
N PHE A 61 19.83 -12.10 3.43
CA PHE A 61 18.49 -11.92 3.98
C PHE A 61 17.40 -12.41 3.01
N SER A 62 17.50 -12.10 1.71
CA SER A 62 16.53 -12.57 0.72
C SER A 62 16.57 -14.10 0.60
N HIS A 63 17.76 -14.69 0.53
CA HIS A 63 17.95 -16.14 0.49
C HIS A 63 17.33 -16.83 1.72
N ALA A 64 17.57 -16.31 2.92
CA ALA A 64 17.00 -16.84 4.15
C ALA A 64 15.45 -16.79 4.15
N VAL A 65 14.87 -15.70 3.65
CA VAL A 65 13.41 -15.55 3.53
C VAL A 65 12.81 -16.52 2.50
N GLU A 66 13.48 -16.69 1.35
CA GLU A 66 13.04 -17.60 0.29
C GLU A 66 13.06 -19.06 0.76
N ASN A 67 14.07 -19.44 1.55
CA ASN A 67 14.14 -20.76 2.19
C ASN A 67 13.19 -20.93 3.39
N GLY A 68 12.42 -19.89 3.74
CA GLY A 68 11.41 -19.98 4.80
C GLY A 68 11.98 -20.07 6.21
N LEU A 69 13.21 -19.61 6.45
CA LEU A 69 13.81 -19.61 7.79
C LEU A 69 13.00 -18.77 8.76
N GLU A 70 12.77 -19.30 9.96
CA GLU A 70 12.15 -18.53 11.05
C GLU A 70 13.04 -17.38 11.51
N LYS A 71 12.45 -16.36 12.14
CA LYS A 71 13.14 -15.10 12.49
C LYS A 71 14.48 -15.29 13.21
N ARG A 72 14.54 -16.27 14.12
CA ARG A 72 15.75 -16.54 14.91
C ARG A 72 16.82 -17.22 14.04
N ALA A 73 16.46 -18.32 13.38
CA ALA A 73 17.35 -19.03 12.45
C ALA A 73 17.84 -18.14 11.31
N LEU A 74 16.99 -17.23 10.81
CA LEU A 74 17.37 -16.23 9.82
C LEU A 74 18.43 -15.28 10.37
N ALA A 75 18.27 -14.79 11.60
CA ALA A 75 19.23 -13.87 12.20
C ALA A 75 20.58 -14.55 12.42
N GLU A 76 20.57 -15.77 12.98
CA GLU A 76 21.78 -16.59 13.20
C GLU A 76 22.49 -16.88 11.87
N TYR A 77 21.77 -17.36 10.85
CA TYR A 77 22.33 -17.61 9.52
C TYR A 77 22.96 -16.36 8.89
N VAL A 78 22.27 -15.21 8.93
CA VAL A 78 22.81 -13.98 8.35
C VAL A 78 24.01 -13.48 9.16
N GLU A 79 24.02 -13.65 10.47
CA GLU A 79 25.14 -13.27 11.34
C GLU A 79 26.39 -14.10 11.06
N ASP A 80 26.26 -15.43 10.96
CA ASP A 80 27.38 -16.34 10.70
C ASP A 80 28.04 -16.06 9.33
N GLU A 81 27.23 -15.93 8.28
CA GLU A 81 27.70 -15.65 6.92
C GLU A 81 28.32 -14.26 6.82
N MET A 82 27.71 -13.24 7.45
CA MET A 82 28.28 -11.90 7.46
C MET A 82 29.59 -11.82 8.24
N THR A 83 29.73 -12.55 9.35
CA THR A 83 30.98 -12.64 10.14
C THR A 83 32.11 -13.24 9.31
N THR A 84 31.79 -14.24 8.50
CA THR A 84 32.76 -14.88 7.61
C THR A 84 33.22 -13.95 6.49
N LEU A 85 32.29 -13.18 5.91
CA LEU A 85 32.60 -12.25 4.81
C LEU A 85 33.28 -10.96 5.26
N PHE A 86 32.98 -10.48 6.48
CA PHE A 86 33.42 -9.19 7.01
C PHE A 86 33.93 -9.32 8.46
N PRO A 87 35.04 -10.05 8.69
CA PRO A 87 35.58 -10.29 10.02
C PRO A 87 36.08 -9.01 10.72
N GLU A 88 36.26 -7.91 9.99
CA GLU A 88 36.65 -6.62 10.53
C GLU A 88 35.55 -5.92 11.33
N ILE A 89 34.29 -6.34 11.20
CA ILE A 89 33.16 -5.75 11.91
C ILE A 89 33.12 -6.29 13.35
N THR A 90 33.43 -5.42 14.31
CA THR A 90 33.55 -5.79 15.74
C THR A 90 32.22 -6.21 16.37
N ASP A 91 31.11 -5.58 15.99
CA ASP A 91 29.76 -5.89 16.50
C ASP A 91 28.85 -6.33 15.34
N MET A 92 29.04 -7.57 14.89
CA MET A 92 28.24 -8.14 13.81
C MET A 92 26.78 -8.34 14.22
N SER A 93 26.54 -8.83 15.44
CA SER A 93 25.19 -9.09 15.93
C SER A 93 24.35 -7.81 15.98
N GLY A 94 24.90 -6.72 16.52
CA GLY A 94 24.25 -5.40 16.52
C GLY A 94 24.00 -4.87 15.12
N PHE A 95 24.99 -5.00 14.22
CA PHE A 95 24.86 -4.61 12.81
C PHE A 95 23.72 -5.35 12.10
N VAL A 96 23.68 -6.68 12.21
CA VAL A 96 22.66 -7.53 11.58
C VAL A 96 21.28 -7.25 12.17
N ALA A 97 21.17 -7.13 13.50
CA ALA A 97 19.92 -6.83 14.18
C ALA A 97 19.31 -5.49 13.71
N GLU A 98 20.11 -4.42 13.61
CA GLU A 98 19.62 -3.12 13.12
C GLU A 98 19.07 -3.22 11.69
N LYS A 99 19.80 -3.93 10.81
CA LYS A 99 19.40 -4.11 9.41
C LYS A 99 18.11 -4.92 9.29
N ILE A 100 17.96 -5.99 10.08
CA ILE A 100 16.74 -6.80 10.14
C ILE A 100 15.56 -5.96 10.63
N ILE A 101 15.72 -5.20 11.72
CA ILE A 101 14.69 -4.28 12.24
C ILE A 101 14.27 -3.29 11.15
N ARG A 102 15.24 -2.73 10.41
CA ARG A 102 14.97 -1.82 9.29
C ARG A 102 14.18 -2.49 8.17
N LYS A 103 14.48 -3.75 7.81
CA LYS A 103 13.71 -4.53 6.82
C LYS A 103 12.25 -4.70 7.26
N TYR A 104 12.02 -5.16 8.48
CA TYR A 104 10.67 -5.36 9.00
C TYR A 104 9.90 -4.05 9.15
N LYS A 105 10.52 -2.97 9.63
CA LYS A 105 9.91 -1.65 9.73
C LYS A 105 9.50 -1.11 8.35
N ASN A 106 10.33 -1.31 7.34
CA ASN A 106 10.02 -0.93 5.96
C ASN A 106 8.86 -1.74 5.39
N LEU A 107 8.83 -3.06 5.63
CA LEU A 107 7.73 -3.93 5.23
C LEU A 107 6.42 -3.52 5.90
N TYR A 108 6.44 -3.31 7.23
CA TYR A 108 5.28 -2.83 7.99
C TYR A 108 4.74 -1.51 7.43
N ASN A 109 5.63 -0.54 7.17
CA ASN A 109 5.24 0.75 6.59
C ASN A 109 4.63 0.60 5.19
N ARG A 110 5.13 -0.32 4.37
CA ARG A 110 4.55 -0.63 3.05
C ARG A 110 3.16 -1.23 3.19
N LYS A 111 2.98 -2.24 4.06
CA LYS A 111 1.68 -2.87 4.35
C LYS A 111 0.67 -1.84 4.87
N LYS A 112 1.09 -1.01 5.82
CA LYS A 112 0.27 0.08 6.38
C LYS A 112 -0.18 1.06 5.30
N ARG A 113 0.72 1.49 4.40
CA ARG A 113 0.36 2.37 3.27
C ARG A 113 -0.60 1.70 2.30
N PHE A 114 -0.38 0.41 2.00
CA PHE A 114 -1.25 -0.36 1.13
C PHE A 114 -2.67 -0.43 1.69
N ARG A 115 -2.83 -0.90 2.94
CA ARG A 115 -4.12 -0.98 3.63
C ARG A 115 -4.85 0.37 3.62
N ARG A 116 -4.16 1.43 4.02
CA ARG A 116 -4.74 2.76 4.04
C ARG A 116 -5.20 3.26 2.68
N LYS A 117 -4.47 2.97 1.60
CA LYS A 117 -4.92 3.31 0.25
C LYS A 117 -6.10 2.44 -0.18
N ALA A 118 -6.04 1.14 0.11
CA ALA A 118 -7.10 0.21 -0.24
C ALA A 118 -8.41 0.59 0.44
N TYR A 119 -8.43 0.78 1.76
CA TYR A 119 -9.63 1.08 2.53
C TYR A 119 -10.15 2.51 2.36
N LEU A 120 -9.27 3.48 2.06
CA LEU A 120 -9.71 4.85 1.85
C LEU A 120 -10.31 5.07 0.45
N ASN A 121 -10.05 4.17 -0.51
CA ASN A 121 -10.50 4.36 -1.90
C ASN A 121 -11.54 3.31 -2.30
N LYS A 122 -12.35 3.64 -3.31
CA LYS A 122 -13.31 2.70 -3.91
C LYS A 122 -12.63 1.85 -4.99
N TRP A 123 -13.06 0.60 -5.07
CA TRP A 123 -12.64 -0.40 -6.06
C TRP A 123 -13.88 -1.17 -6.52
N ASN A 124 -13.96 -1.53 -7.79
CA ASN A 124 -15.10 -2.28 -8.35
C ASN A 124 -14.67 -3.53 -9.15
N TYR A 125 -13.36 -3.75 -9.34
CA TYR A 125 -12.83 -4.97 -9.94
C TYR A 125 -11.60 -5.49 -9.20
N PHE A 126 -11.51 -6.81 -9.10
CA PHE A 126 -10.28 -7.53 -8.86
C PHE A 126 -9.82 -8.12 -10.18
N VAL A 127 -8.61 -7.74 -10.57
CA VAL A 127 -8.10 -8.03 -11.91
C VAL A 127 -6.84 -8.87 -11.81
N THR A 128 -6.84 -9.99 -12.51
CA THR A 128 -5.66 -10.84 -12.70
C THR A 128 -5.28 -10.84 -14.17
N ILE A 129 -4.02 -10.55 -14.48
CA ILE A 129 -3.49 -10.59 -15.86
C ILE A 129 -2.28 -11.49 -15.89
N THR A 130 -2.28 -12.42 -16.84
CA THR A 130 -1.17 -13.33 -17.13
C THR A 130 -0.75 -13.09 -18.57
N TYR A 131 0.53 -12.90 -18.81
CA TYR A 131 1.01 -12.66 -20.16
C TYR A 131 1.07 -13.97 -20.97
N ASP A 132 0.89 -13.85 -22.28
CA ASP A 132 1.11 -14.91 -23.25
C ASP A 132 2.56 -14.83 -23.75
N ASP A 133 3.30 -15.93 -23.64
CA ASP A 133 4.71 -16.07 -24.05
C ASP A 133 4.92 -15.73 -25.54
N LYS A 134 3.89 -15.84 -26.37
CA LYS A 134 3.93 -15.45 -27.80
C LYS A 134 3.90 -13.92 -28.00
N LYS A 135 3.43 -13.17 -27.00
CA LYS A 135 3.22 -11.70 -27.09
C LYS A 135 4.27 -10.93 -26.29
N HIS A 136 4.67 -11.47 -25.16
CA HIS A 136 5.54 -10.81 -24.20
C HIS A 136 6.50 -11.80 -23.53
N ASP A 137 7.65 -11.26 -23.12
CA ASP A 137 8.46 -11.78 -22.03
C ASP A 137 8.12 -11.01 -20.72
N GLU A 138 8.71 -11.39 -19.59
CA GLU A 138 8.44 -10.73 -18.31
C GLU A 138 8.76 -9.22 -18.29
N GLU A 139 9.85 -8.82 -18.94
CA GLU A 139 10.31 -7.43 -18.94
C GLU A 139 9.34 -6.56 -19.74
N SER A 140 9.01 -6.98 -20.97
CA SER A 140 8.08 -6.30 -21.84
C SER A 140 6.66 -6.31 -21.27
N PHE A 141 6.23 -7.39 -20.61
CA PHE A 141 4.95 -7.45 -19.91
C PHE A 141 4.87 -6.38 -18.81
N ARG A 142 5.83 -6.36 -17.88
CA ARG A 142 5.89 -5.36 -16.80
C ARG A 142 5.87 -3.93 -17.35
N LYS A 143 6.69 -3.65 -18.37
CA LYS A 143 6.84 -2.32 -18.97
C LYS A 143 5.57 -1.87 -19.69
N LYS A 144 5.04 -2.71 -20.59
CA LYS A 144 3.85 -2.39 -21.40
C LYS A 144 2.59 -2.31 -20.55
N LEU A 145 2.40 -3.21 -19.59
CA LEU A 145 1.24 -3.19 -18.69
C LEU A 145 1.24 -1.93 -17.84
N ARG A 146 2.37 -1.56 -17.22
CA ARG A 146 2.47 -0.32 -16.43
C ARG A 146 2.18 0.93 -17.25
N ARG A 147 2.66 0.98 -18.50
CA ARG A 147 2.39 2.09 -19.41
C ARG A 147 0.90 2.14 -19.79
N CYS A 148 0.30 0.99 -20.10
CA CYS A 148 -1.12 0.86 -20.40
C CYS A 148 -1.98 1.39 -19.25
N LEU A 149 -1.76 0.88 -18.03
CA LEU A 149 -2.51 1.30 -16.84
C LEU A 149 -2.33 2.79 -16.53
N SER A 150 -1.12 3.33 -16.70
CA SER A 150 -0.88 4.77 -16.54
C SER A 150 -1.65 5.62 -17.56
N ASN A 151 -1.76 5.14 -18.80
CA ASN A 151 -2.55 5.82 -19.83
C ASN A 151 -4.04 5.75 -19.54
N LEU A 152 -4.56 4.58 -19.12
CA LEU A 152 -5.96 4.41 -18.72
C LEU A 152 -6.32 5.29 -17.52
N HIS A 153 -5.43 5.41 -16.54
CA HIS A 153 -5.60 6.36 -15.44
C HIS A 153 -5.75 7.81 -15.94
N THR A 154 -4.86 8.23 -16.84
CA THR A 154 -4.81 9.62 -17.30
C THR A 154 -5.97 9.97 -18.24
N ARG A 155 -6.33 9.04 -19.14
CA ARG A 155 -7.30 9.28 -20.22
C ARG A 155 -8.73 8.91 -19.85
N ARG A 156 -8.91 7.95 -18.94
CA ARG A 156 -10.21 7.33 -18.63
C ARG A 156 -10.53 7.33 -17.13
N GLY A 157 -9.71 7.97 -16.31
CA GLY A 157 -9.95 8.09 -14.87
C GLY A 157 -9.80 6.79 -14.07
N TRP A 158 -9.24 5.72 -14.65
CA TRP A 158 -9.03 4.46 -13.94
C TRP A 158 -8.17 4.67 -12.70
N LYS A 159 -8.44 3.94 -11.62
CA LYS A 159 -7.53 3.81 -10.49
C LYS A 159 -7.12 2.36 -10.36
N TYR A 160 -5.88 2.10 -9.98
CA TYR A 160 -5.40 0.74 -9.81
C TYR A 160 -4.40 0.65 -8.67
N MET A 161 -4.33 -0.51 -8.05
CA MET A 161 -3.37 -0.89 -7.02
C MET A 161 -3.10 -2.38 -7.11
N GLY A 162 -1.87 -2.75 -7.48
CA GLY A 162 -1.52 -4.14 -7.72
C GLY A 162 -0.06 -4.49 -7.50
N VAL A 163 0.25 -5.76 -7.71
CA VAL A 163 1.55 -6.37 -7.48
C VAL A 163 1.83 -7.40 -8.58
N PHE A 164 3.08 -7.49 -8.98
CA PHE A 164 3.57 -8.58 -9.83
C PHE A 164 3.96 -9.76 -8.95
N GLU A 165 3.61 -10.97 -9.39
CA GLU A 165 3.87 -12.20 -8.65
C GLU A 165 4.13 -13.35 -9.62
N HIS A 166 5.07 -14.23 -9.27
CA HIS A 166 5.27 -15.50 -9.94
C HIS A 166 4.37 -16.57 -9.31
N ALA A 167 3.60 -17.28 -10.14
CA ALA A 167 2.79 -18.40 -9.66
C ALA A 167 3.68 -19.51 -9.07
N PRO A 168 3.34 -20.09 -7.91
CA PRO A 168 4.17 -21.09 -7.24
C PRO A 168 4.48 -22.33 -8.09
N GLU A 169 3.51 -22.79 -8.88
CA GLU A 169 3.65 -24.03 -9.67
C GLU A 169 4.27 -23.76 -11.04
N THR A 170 3.71 -22.80 -11.78
CA THR A 170 4.08 -22.56 -13.19
C THR A 170 5.21 -21.55 -13.36
N HIS A 171 5.58 -20.83 -12.30
CA HIS A 171 6.56 -19.74 -12.33
C HIS A 171 6.25 -18.65 -13.36
N ARG A 172 4.99 -18.54 -13.81
CA ARG A 172 4.57 -17.48 -14.72
C ARG A 172 4.32 -16.18 -13.97
N LEU A 173 4.66 -15.07 -14.59
CA LEU A 173 4.42 -13.74 -14.03
C LEU A 173 2.96 -13.30 -14.22
N HIS A 174 2.30 -13.09 -13.10
CA HIS A 174 0.95 -12.55 -13.00
C HIS A 174 0.99 -11.12 -12.47
N PHE A 175 -0.04 -10.35 -12.81
CA PHE A 175 -0.33 -9.07 -12.18
C PHE A 175 -1.71 -9.13 -11.54
N HIS A 176 -1.74 -9.01 -10.20
CA HIS A 176 -2.98 -8.94 -9.42
C HIS A 176 -3.22 -7.49 -8.99
N ALA A 177 -4.43 -6.98 -9.19
CA ALA A 177 -4.76 -5.60 -8.82
C ALA A 177 -6.21 -5.40 -8.39
N LEU A 178 -6.40 -4.49 -7.44
CA LEU A 178 -7.65 -3.78 -7.26
C LEU A 178 -7.73 -2.67 -8.30
N MET A 179 -8.86 -2.58 -8.99
CA MET A 179 -9.13 -1.54 -9.96
C MET A 179 -10.46 -0.83 -9.69
N TYR A 180 -10.47 0.46 -9.96
CA TYR A 180 -11.66 1.28 -10.09
C TYR A 180 -11.76 1.72 -11.55
N ILE A 181 -12.78 1.23 -12.23
CA ILE A 181 -13.09 1.56 -13.61
C ILE A 181 -14.38 2.38 -13.61
N PRO A 182 -14.35 3.67 -14.00
CA PRO A 182 -15.56 4.48 -14.05
C PRO A 182 -16.59 3.90 -15.02
N ASP A 183 -17.87 4.22 -14.78
CA ASP A 183 -18.96 3.77 -15.64
C ASP A 183 -18.77 4.28 -17.07
N GLY A 184 -18.91 3.39 -18.06
CA GLY A 184 -18.69 3.70 -19.48
C GLY A 184 -17.22 3.78 -19.92
N GLU A 185 -16.26 3.65 -19.00
CA GLU A 185 -14.82 3.79 -19.30
C GLU A 185 -14.08 2.45 -19.43
N MET A 186 -14.79 1.33 -19.40
CA MET A 186 -14.24 0.01 -19.72
C MET A 186 -13.76 -0.01 -21.18
N ILE A 187 -12.53 -0.48 -21.40
CA ILE A 187 -11.99 -0.68 -22.75
C ILE A 187 -12.14 -2.15 -23.14
N GLY A 188 -12.56 -2.42 -24.37
CA GLY A 188 -12.91 -3.78 -24.79
C GLY A 188 -14.21 -4.26 -24.14
N ASN A 189 -14.57 -5.51 -24.42
CA ASN A 189 -15.76 -6.15 -23.88
C ASN A 189 -15.34 -7.21 -22.87
N VAL A 190 -16.06 -7.28 -21.74
CA VAL A 190 -15.88 -8.35 -20.76
C VAL A 190 -16.87 -9.47 -21.10
N ALA A 191 -16.36 -10.64 -21.42
CA ALA A 191 -17.14 -11.83 -21.71
C ALA A 191 -16.92 -12.88 -20.63
N GLU A 192 -17.98 -13.55 -20.22
CA GLU A 192 -17.89 -14.71 -19.35
C GLU A 192 -17.41 -15.93 -20.16
N LEU A 193 -16.29 -16.50 -19.74
CA LEU A 193 -15.73 -17.73 -20.27
C LEU A 193 -15.80 -18.82 -19.21
N ARG A 194 -16.27 -19.99 -19.61
CA ARG A 194 -16.26 -21.19 -18.77
C ARG A 194 -15.01 -22.00 -19.10
N ASP A 195 -14.07 -21.99 -18.17
CA ASP A 195 -12.80 -22.70 -18.30
C ASP A 195 -12.66 -23.76 -17.22
N TYR A 196 -12.04 -24.89 -17.55
CA TYR A 196 -11.68 -25.88 -16.54
C TYR A 196 -10.38 -25.46 -15.85
N SER A 197 -10.42 -25.29 -14.53
CA SER A 197 -9.23 -25.03 -13.74
C SER A 197 -8.58 -26.33 -13.31
N THR A 198 -7.41 -26.62 -13.87
CA THR A 198 -6.62 -27.79 -13.50
C THR A 198 -6.15 -27.75 -12.05
N ALA A 199 -5.88 -26.55 -11.52
CA ALA A 199 -5.44 -26.37 -10.13
C ALA A 199 -6.54 -26.67 -9.11
N GLN A 200 -7.80 -26.37 -9.42
CA GLN A 200 -8.94 -26.65 -8.52
C GLN A 200 -9.76 -27.88 -8.92
N GLY A 201 -9.43 -28.51 -10.05
CA GLY A 201 -10.16 -29.67 -10.59
C GLY A 201 -11.63 -29.39 -10.90
N GLN A 202 -12.00 -28.13 -11.21
CA GLN A 202 -13.40 -27.74 -11.41
C GLN A 202 -13.56 -26.68 -12.49
N MET A 203 -14.78 -26.60 -13.04
CA MET A 203 -15.17 -25.52 -13.95
C MET A 203 -15.19 -24.19 -13.19
N GLN A 204 -14.56 -23.18 -13.76
CA GLN A 204 -14.54 -21.82 -13.27
C GLN A 204 -15.11 -20.88 -14.32
N ILE A 205 -15.80 -19.85 -13.84
CA ILE A 205 -16.24 -18.73 -14.67
C ILE A 205 -15.17 -17.66 -14.57
N THR A 206 -14.64 -17.22 -15.69
CA THR A 206 -13.69 -16.11 -15.79
C THR A 206 -14.29 -15.00 -16.62
N HIS A 207 -13.96 -13.75 -16.28
CA HIS A 207 -14.48 -12.55 -16.92
C HIS A 207 -13.38 -11.94 -17.79
N SER A 208 -13.22 -12.47 -19.00
CA SER A 208 -12.13 -12.10 -19.89
C SER A 208 -12.46 -10.80 -20.63
N ASN A 209 -11.56 -9.83 -20.52
CA ASN A 209 -11.61 -8.59 -21.28
C ASN A 209 -10.88 -8.76 -22.62
N THR A 210 -11.57 -8.46 -23.74
CA THR A 210 -11.02 -8.64 -25.10
C THR A 210 -9.77 -7.82 -25.36
N PHE A 211 -9.73 -6.55 -24.93
CA PHE A 211 -8.57 -5.67 -25.16
C PHE A 211 -7.31 -6.20 -24.45
N PHE A 212 -7.46 -6.67 -23.21
CA PHE A 212 -6.35 -7.24 -22.44
C PHE A 212 -5.97 -8.64 -22.95
N ALA A 213 -6.94 -9.42 -23.44
CA ALA A 213 -6.70 -10.71 -24.07
C ALA A 213 -5.82 -10.56 -25.32
N ASP A 214 -6.17 -9.60 -26.18
CA ASP A 214 -5.44 -9.32 -27.42
C ASP A 214 -4.05 -8.75 -27.14
N SER A 215 -3.95 -7.82 -26.19
CA SER A 215 -2.71 -7.10 -25.92
C SER A 215 -1.71 -7.89 -25.08
N PHE A 216 -2.18 -8.63 -24.06
CA PHE A 216 -1.31 -9.22 -23.04
C PHE A 216 -1.46 -10.74 -22.94
N GLY A 217 -2.68 -11.27 -22.94
CA GLY A 217 -2.96 -12.68 -22.72
C GLY A 217 -4.12 -12.93 -21.76
N ARG A 218 -4.11 -14.09 -21.10
CA ARG A 218 -5.20 -14.50 -20.20
C ARG A 218 -5.43 -13.46 -19.12
N ASN A 219 -6.67 -13.05 -18.93
CA ASN A 219 -7.04 -12.08 -17.92
C ASN A 219 -8.42 -12.40 -17.34
N ASP A 220 -8.66 -11.88 -16.15
CA ASP A 220 -9.91 -12.06 -15.42
C ASP A 220 -10.25 -10.76 -14.68
N PHE A 221 -11.42 -10.20 -14.98
CA PHE A 221 -11.97 -8.96 -14.42
C PHE A 221 -13.15 -9.28 -13.52
N GLU A 222 -12.86 -9.86 -12.37
CA GLU A 222 -13.86 -10.22 -11.37
C GLU A 222 -14.44 -8.94 -10.75
N LYS A 223 -15.76 -8.77 -10.85
CA LYS A 223 -16.43 -7.61 -10.26
C LYS A 223 -16.46 -7.76 -8.74
N LEU A 224 -15.92 -6.77 -8.04
CA LEU A 224 -15.95 -6.75 -6.58
C LEU A 224 -17.30 -6.25 -6.08
N ASN A 225 -17.88 -6.97 -5.13
CA ASN A 225 -18.96 -6.41 -4.32
C ASN A 225 -18.37 -5.62 -3.14
N GLU A 226 -19.13 -4.67 -2.60
CA GLU A 226 -18.64 -3.83 -1.49
C GLU A 226 -18.38 -4.65 -0.20
N GLN A 227 -19.02 -5.81 -0.05
CA GLN A 227 -18.86 -6.68 1.12
C GLN A 227 -17.48 -7.37 1.12
N GLU A 228 -17.02 -7.90 -0.02
CA GLU A 228 -15.71 -8.53 -0.20
C GLU A 228 -14.55 -7.59 0.17
N LEU A 229 -14.68 -6.31 -0.20
CA LEU A 229 -13.68 -5.31 0.15
C LEU A 229 -13.65 -5.03 1.67
N ARG A 230 -14.83 -4.98 2.32
CA ARG A 230 -14.97 -4.81 3.78
C ARG A 230 -14.42 -6.01 4.56
N HIS A 231 -14.66 -7.23 4.08
CA HIS A 231 -14.15 -8.46 4.70
C HIS A 231 -12.63 -8.62 4.56
N GLY A 232 -11.97 -7.81 3.74
CA GLY A 232 -10.50 -7.70 3.68
C GLY A 232 -9.78 -8.90 3.07
N GLY A 233 -10.50 -9.92 2.60
CA GLY A 233 -9.94 -11.12 1.97
C GLY A 233 -9.05 -10.78 0.78
N THR A 234 -9.56 -9.99 -0.17
CA THR A 234 -8.83 -9.55 -1.38
C THR A 234 -7.61 -8.68 -1.04
N ILE A 235 -7.73 -7.84 -0.01
CA ILE A 235 -6.63 -6.98 0.44
C ILE A 235 -5.54 -7.83 1.10
N ASN A 236 -5.91 -8.80 1.93
CA ASN A 236 -4.99 -9.73 2.56
C ASN A 236 -4.31 -10.64 1.53
N TYR A 237 -5.03 -11.05 0.49
CA TYR A 237 -4.50 -11.78 -0.65
C TYR A 237 -3.39 -10.98 -1.35
N LEU A 238 -3.61 -9.72 -1.72
CA LEU A 238 -2.56 -8.86 -2.30
C LEU A 238 -1.39 -8.59 -1.32
N LEU A 239 -1.68 -8.45 -0.02
CA LEU A 239 -0.67 -8.29 1.03
C LEU A 239 0.22 -9.53 1.21
N LYS A 240 -0.30 -10.73 0.92
CA LYS A 240 0.49 -11.98 0.92
C LYS A 240 1.68 -11.84 -0.03
N TYR A 241 1.44 -11.32 -1.23
CA TYR A 241 2.47 -11.20 -2.27
C TYR A 241 3.47 -10.10 -2.00
N ILE A 242 3.03 -8.96 -1.45
CA ILE A 242 3.94 -7.90 -0.97
C ILE A 242 4.90 -8.44 0.11
N SER A 243 4.46 -9.43 0.88
CA SER A 243 5.26 -10.04 1.96
C SER A 243 6.25 -11.07 1.45
N LYS A 244 5.84 -11.91 0.49
CA LYS A 244 6.63 -13.04 0.00
C LYS A 244 7.74 -12.62 -0.96
N THR A 245 7.42 -11.85 -1.98
CA THR A 245 8.36 -11.54 -3.08
C THR A 245 9.12 -10.23 -2.87
N GLY A 246 8.79 -9.47 -1.81
CA GLY A 246 9.32 -8.13 -1.60
C GLY A 246 8.92 -7.11 -2.68
N GLU A 247 8.07 -7.50 -3.65
CA GLU A 247 7.75 -6.76 -4.86
C GLU A 247 7.09 -5.42 -4.61
N ARG A 248 7.50 -4.40 -5.37
CA ARG A 248 6.97 -3.05 -5.18
C ARG A 248 5.55 -2.97 -5.72
N ILE A 249 4.65 -2.48 -4.88
CA ILE A 249 3.26 -2.21 -5.27
C ILE A 249 3.25 -1.15 -6.38
N VAL A 250 2.51 -1.43 -7.43
CA VAL A 250 2.22 -0.51 -8.52
C VAL A 250 0.83 0.08 -8.27
N TYR A 251 0.70 1.40 -8.28
CA TYR A 251 -0.59 2.05 -8.10
C TYR A 251 -0.67 3.35 -8.91
N SER A 252 -1.89 3.75 -9.27
CA SER A 252 -2.13 5.00 -10.00
C SER A 252 -1.79 6.23 -9.16
N ARG A 253 -1.52 7.35 -9.82
CA ARG A 253 -1.33 8.63 -9.15
C ARG A 253 -2.64 9.09 -8.50
N GLY A 254 -2.56 9.97 -7.52
CA GLY A 254 -3.74 10.58 -6.90
C GLY A 254 -4.54 9.68 -5.95
N ILE A 255 -4.05 8.48 -5.57
CA ILE A 255 -4.69 7.64 -4.55
C ILE A 255 -4.15 8.06 -3.16
N PRO A 256 -4.93 8.77 -2.31
CA PRO A 256 -4.47 9.17 -0.98
C PRO A 256 -4.34 7.97 -0.04
N THR A 257 -3.38 8.05 0.90
CA THR A 257 -3.32 7.18 2.09
C THR A 257 -4.08 7.76 3.27
N ALA A 258 -4.33 9.07 3.22
CA ALA A 258 -5.04 9.84 4.22
C ALA A 258 -5.47 11.16 3.57
N ILE A 259 -6.56 11.73 4.04
CA ILE A 259 -7.01 13.09 3.70
C ILE A 259 -6.76 14.03 4.87
N CYS A 260 -6.64 15.32 4.59
CA CYS A 260 -6.56 16.35 5.61
C CYS A 260 -7.82 17.20 5.57
N MET A 261 -8.54 17.29 6.68
CA MET A 261 -9.71 18.14 6.81
C MET A 261 -9.89 18.62 8.24
N LYS A 262 -10.71 19.65 8.38
CA LYS A 262 -11.20 20.13 9.67
C LYS A 262 -12.38 19.27 10.09
N VAL A 263 -12.40 18.86 11.35
CA VAL A 263 -13.44 18.00 11.93
C VAL A 263 -13.99 18.71 13.16
N LYS A 264 -15.32 18.74 13.31
CA LYS A 264 -15.97 19.34 14.47
C LYS A 264 -16.01 18.33 15.61
N ASP A 265 -16.05 18.80 16.85
CA ASP A 265 -16.06 17.89 18.01
C ASP A 265 -17.30 16.98 18.03
N LYS A 266 -18.44 17.46 17.53
CA LYS A 266 -19.66 16.66 17.37
C LYS A 266 -19.55 15.52 16.34
N ASP A 267 -18.58 15.58 15.45
CA ASP A 267 -18.34 14.57 14.40
C ASP A 267 -17.43 13.43 14.93
N ILE A 268 -16.91 13.57 16.15
CA ILE A 268 -16.07 12.59 16.84
C ILE A 268 -16.95 11.69 17.70
N ALA A 269 -16.88 10.39 17.43
CA ALA A 269 -17.60 9.37 18.20
C ALA A 269 -16.90 9.06 19.53
N THR A 270 -15.57 8.89 19.51
CA THR A 270 -14.77 8.65 20.72
C THR A 270 -13.28 8.90 20.46
N SER A 271 -12.50 9.07 21.53
CA SER A 271 -11.03 9.10 21.48
C SER A 271 -10.43 7.74 21.81
N MET A 272 -9.29 7.43 21.20
CA MET A 272 -8.46 6.27 21.53
C MET A 272 -7.00 6.70 21.74
N GLU A 273 -6.32 6.05 22.67
CA GLU A 273 -4.88 6.19 22.85
C GLU A 273 -4.15 4.96 22.30
N ASP A 274 -3.30 5.16 21.30
CA ASP A 274 -2.43 4.11 20.75
C ASP A 274 -1.15 4.75 20.23
N TYR A 275 -0.15 4.86 21.11
CA TYR A 275 1.09 5.66 21.02
C TYR A 275 0.88 7.17 20.84
N VAL A 276 -0.24 7.58 20.24
CA VAL A 276 -0.72 8.93 20.02
C VAL A 276 -2.24 8.94 20.19
N THR A 277 -2.80 10.07 20.63
CA THR A 277 -4.25 10.27 20.67
C THR A 277 -4.81 10.27 19.24
N LYS A 278 -5.84 9.45 19.02
CA LYS A 278 -6.61 9.38 17.77
C LYS A 278 -8.08 9.47 18.09
N TYR A 279 -8.88 9.79 17.07
CA TYR A 279 -10.31 10.01 17.21
C TYR A 279 -11.03 9.16 16.17
N LEU A 280 -12.06 8.46 16.63
CA LEU A 280 -12.99 7.75 15.78
C LEU A 280 -14.06 8.74 15.29
N LEU A 281 -14.35 8.73 13.99
CA LEU A 281 -15.39 9.60 13.42
C LEU A 281 -16.68 8.82 13.16
N PHE A 282 -17.82 9.50 13.17
CA PHE A 282 -19.07 8.94 12.68
C PHE A 282 -19.02 8.67 11.16
N ASP A 283 -19.78 7.68 10.70
CA ASP A 283 -19.73 7.18 9.32
C ASP A 283 -20.21 8.21 8.27
N ASP A 284 -21.07 9.14 8.66
CA ASP A 284 -21.67 10.16 7.80
C ASP A 284 -20.78 11.40 7.60
N VAL A 285 -19.69 11.50 8.38
CA VAL A 285 -18.75 12.63 8.36
C VAL A 285 -17.98 12.69 7.04
N ILE A 286 -17.51 11.53 6.55
CA ILE A 286 -16.66 11.43 5.36
C ILE A 286 -17.46 10.88 4.19
N LYS A 287 -17.57 11.65 3.11
CA LYS A 287 -18.21 11.24 1.86
C LYS A 287 -17.15 11.07 0.76
N TYR A 288 -17.07 9.89 0.15
CA TYR A 288 -16.02 9.58 -0.81
C TYR A 288 -15.98 10.57 -1.98
N GLU A 289 -17.13 10.88 -2.59
CA GLU A 289 -17.23 11.74 -3.77
C GLU A 289 -16.80 13.18 -3.47
N ARG A 290 -17.13 13.67 -2.26
CA ARG A 290 -16.82 15.03 -1.79
C ARG A 290 -15.37 15.15 -1.33
N ASP A 291 -14.94 14.25 -0.46
CA ASP A 291 -13.75 14.44 0.36
C ASP A 291 -12.53 13.67 -0.14
N ILE A 292 -12.72 12.53 -0.80
CA ILE A 292 -11.64 11.61 -1.17
C ILE A 292 -11.37 11.64 -2.67
N ALA A 293 -12.41 11.47 -3.49
CA ALA A 293 -12.29 11.41 -4.95
C ALA A 293 -11.72 12.71 -5.54
N ARG A 294 -12.06 13.85 -4.92
CA ARG A 294 -11.60 15.19 -5.29
C ARG A 294 -10.41 15.67 -4.48
N TYR A 295 -9.88 14.85 -3.58
CA TYR A 295 -8.78 15.23 -2.71
C TYR A 295 -7.52 15.53 -3.53
N LYS A 296 -7.09 16.79 -3.51
CA LYS A 296 -5.82 17.22 -4.06
C LYS A 296 -4.89 17.57 -2.90
N THR A 297 -3.78 16.85 -2.79
CA THR A 297 -2.68 17.32 -1.96
C THR A 297 -2.21 18.66 -2.52
N LYS A 298 -2.11 19.71 -1.68
CA LYS A 298 -1.49 20.98 -2.10
C LYS A 298 -0.12 20.66 -2.70
N GLN A 299 0.01 20.80 -4.02
CA GLN A 299 1.29 20.71 -4.70
C GLN A 299 2.08 21.94 -4.28
N MET A 300 3.37 21.79 -3.96
CA MET A 300 4.21 22.96 -3.68
C MET A 300 4.17 23.86 -4.92
N THR A 301 3.71 25.09 -4.73
CA THR A 301 3.71 26.10 -5.79
C THR A 301 5.12 26.62 -5.98
N PHE A 302 5.39 27.24 -7.14
CA PHE A 302 6.65 27.97 -7.33
C PHE A 302 6.87 29.00 -6.22
N ILE A 303 5.81 29.65 -5.75
CA ILE A 303 5.85 30.58 -4.61
C ILE A 303 6.27 29.87 -3.32
N ASP A 304 5.72 28.69 -3.01
CA ASP A 304 6.14 27.90 -1.83
C ASP A 304 7.63 27.49 -1.90
N ILE A 305 8.18 27.31 -3.11
CA ILE A 305 9.59 26.95 -3.35
C ILE A 305 10.51 28.18 -3.24
N PHE A 306 10.13 29.31 -3.87
CA PHE A 306 10.96 30.52 -3.91
C PHE A 306 10.89 31.35 -2.62
N CYS A 307 9.73 31.42 -1.98
CA CYS A 307 9.58 32.12 -0.69
C CYS A 307 10.08 31.30 0.50
N ASN A 308 10.52 30.06 0.27
CA ASN A 308 11.05 29.19 1.31
C ASN A 308 12.14 28.26 0.74
N PRO A 309 13.24 28.84 0.22
CA PRO A 309 14.26 28.08 -0.49
C PRO A 309 14.78 26.95 0.42
N PRO A 310 15.06 25.76 -0.15
CA PRO A 310 15.78 24.73 0.60
C PRO A 310 17.07 25.37 1.10
N LYS A 311 17.32 25.31 2.41
CA LYS A 311 18.61 25.71 2.96
C LYS A 311 19.65 24.84 2.26
N VAL A 312 20.45 25.46 1.41
CA VAL A 312 21.64 24.84 0.82
C VAL A 312 22.50 24.43 2.02
N ALA A 313 22.90 23.17 2.03
CA ALA A 313 23.75 22.60 3.08
C ALA A 313 25.10 23.31 3.12
#